data_AF-A0A965CQD4-F1
#
_entry.id   AF-A0A965CQD4-F1
#
_cell.length_a   1.000
_cell.length_b   1.000
_cell.length_c   1.000
_cell.angle_alpha   90.00
_cell.angle_beta   90.00
_cell.angle_gamma   90.00
#
_symmetry.space_group_name_H-M   'P 1'
#
loop_
_entity.id
_entity.type
_entity.pdbx_description
1 polymer ?
#
loop_
_entity_poly.entity_id
_entity_poly.type
_entity_poly.pdbx_seq_one_letter_code
_entity_poly.pdbx_strand_id
1 'polypeptide(L)' 'NYAKDFDSLYADLAKANGAPLYPFMLEGVAGQAAYLLSDGLHPNAEGVELIARKIVPQLDEFVGALR' A
#
# COMPACT_ATOMS: atom_id res chain seq x y z
N ASN A 1 4.10 -5.08 -20.95
CA ASN A 1 2.70 -5.34 -20.53
C ASN A 1 2.43 -4.25 -19.52
N TYR A 2 1.55 -3.29 -19.85
CA TYR A 2 1.43 -2.04 -19.08
C TYR A 2 1.36 -2.24 -17.56
N ALA A 3 0.50 -3.16 -17.08
CA ALA A 3 0.34 -3.39 -15.64
C ALA A 3 1.65 -3.89 -15.00
N LYS A 4 2.31 -4.87 -15.63
CA LYS A 4 3.60 -5.39 -15.15
C LYS A 4 4.68 -4.31 -15.11
N ASP A 5 4.74 -3.49 -16.16
CA ASP A 5 5.74 -2.44 -16.29
C ASP A 5 5.50 -1.31 -15.27
N PHE A 6 4.23 -1.01 -15.00
CA PHE A 6 3.80 -0.06 -13.97
C PHE A 6 4.10 -0.57 -12.55
N ASP A 7 3.83 -1.85 -12.26
CA ASP A 7 4.09 -2.44 -10.94
C ASP A 7 5.59 -2.40 -10.60
N SER A 8 6.48 -2.68 -11.56
CA SER A 8 7.92 -2.64 -11.34
C SER A 8 8.47 -1.24 -11.06
N LEU A 9 7.80 -0.19 -11.54
CA LEU A 9 8.28 1.20 -11.45
C LEU A 9 8.55 1.63 -10.00
N TYR A 10 7.69 1.25 -9.06
CA TYR A 10 7.82 1.67 -7.66
C TYR A 10 9.03 1.03 -6.97
N ALA A 11 9.34 -0.24 -7.29
CA ALA A 11 10.52 -0.91 -6.76
C ALA A 11 11.82 -0.30 -7.33
N ASP A 12 11.82 0.01 -8.62
CA ASP A 12 12.95 0.66 -9.28
C ASP A 12 13.20 2.07 -8.72
N LEU A 13 12.14 2.86 -8.51
CA LEU A 13 12.22 4.18 -7.90
C LEU A 13 12.70 4.12 -6.44
N ALA A 14 12.19 3.18 -5.64
CA ALA A 14 12.62 3.01 -4.26
C ALA A 14 14.12 2.71 -4.19
N LYS A 15 14.60 1.78 -5.03
CA LYS A 15 16.03 1.46 -5.14
C LYS A 15 16.87 2.65 -5.60
N ALA A 16 16.43 3.37 -6.64
CA ALA A 16 17.17 4.51 -7.19
C ALA A 16 17.31 5.68 -6.20
N ASN A 17 16.32 5.86 -5.31
CA ASN A 17 16.29 6.96 -4.35
C ASN A 17 16.68 6.56 -2.92
N GLY A 18 17.02 5.28 -2.69
CA GLY A 18 17.28 4.77 -1.34
C GLY A 18 16.08 4.91 -0.40
N ALA A 19 14.86 4.88 -0.94
CA ALA A 19 13.63 5.04 -0.18
C ALA A 19 13.09 3.69 0.30
N PRO A 20 12.48 3.61 1.49
CA PRO A 20 11.71 2.44 1.90
C PRO A 20 10.49 2.27 0.98
N LEU A 21 10.05 1.01 0.79
CA LEU A 21 8.94 0.67 -0.09
C LEU A 21 7.86 -0.11 0.68
N TYR A 22 6.64 0.42 0.68
CA TYR A 22 5.42 -0.33 1.02
C TYR A 22 4.87 -0.96 -0.28
N PRO A 23 4.99 -2.28 -0.51
CA PRO A 23 4.85 -2.84 -1.86
C PRO A 23 3.45 -2.74 -2.48
N PHE A 24 2.39 -2.85 -1.66
CA PHE A 24 1.03 -2.77 -2.16
C PHE A 24 0.05 -2.23 -1.12
N MET A 25 -0.41 -1.00 -1.30
CA MET A 25 -1.29 -0.28 -0.36
C MET A 25 -2.62 -1.00 -0.07
N LEU A 26 -3.19 -1.70 -1.06
CA LEU A 26 -4.51 -2.32 -0.96
C LEU A 26 -4.44 -3.82 -0.59
N GLU A 27 -3.31 -4.27 -0.03
CA GLU A 27 -3.09 -5.66 0.37
C GLU A 27 -4.17 -6.13 1.38
N GLY A 28 -5.03 -7.06 0.94
CA GLY A 28 -6.17 -7.52 1.73
C GLY A 28 -7.42 -6.63 1.69
N VAL A 29 -7.48 -5.63 0.81
CA VAL A 29 -8.67 -4.80 0.54
C VAL A 29 -9.12 -4.93 -0.92
N ALA A 30 -8.18 -4.89 -1.86
CA ALA A 30 -8.50 -5.01 -3.28
C ALA A 30 -9.24 -6.33 -3.58
N GLY A 31 -10.34 -6.23 -4.32
CA GLY A 31 -11.19 -7.38 -4.67
C GLY A 31 -12.08 -7.90 -3.55
N GLN A 32 -12.04 -7.32 -2.34
CA GLN A 32 -12.89 -7.73 -1.23
C GLN A 32 -14.09 -6.79 -1.08
N ALA A 33 -15.25 -7.23 -1.56
CA ALA A 33 -16.47 -6.41 -1.58
C ALA A 33 -16.86 -5.83 -0.19
N ALA A 34 -16.52 -6.51 0.91
CA ALA A 34 -16.77 -6.03 2.26
C ALA A 34 -15.96 -4.77 2.64
N TYR A 35 -14.85 -4.51 1.96
CA TYR A 35 -13.92 -3.41 2.24
C TYR A 35 -13.95 -2.31 1.17
N LEU A 36 -14.89 -2.37 0.23
CA LEU A 36 -14.98 -1.45 -0.91
C LEU A 36 -16.31 -0.69 -0.89
N LEU A 37 -16.31 0.49 -1.50
CA LEU A 37 -17.52 1.22 -1.86
C LEU A 37 -18.29 0.44 -2.95
N SER A 38 -19.52 0.88 -3.24
CA SER A 38 -20.39 0.24 -4.23
C SER A 38 -19.82 0.23 -5.66
N ASP A 39 -18.77 1.02 -5.93
CA ASP A 39 -18.06 1.02 -7.21
C ASP A 39 -17.07 -0.14 -7.37
N GLY A 40 -16.75 -0.87 -6.30
CA GLY A 40 -15.80 -1.97 -6.32
C GLY A 40 -14.34 -1.56 -6.53
N LEU A 41 -14.02 -0.27 -6.40
CA LEU A 41 -12.68 0.29 -6.64
C LEU A 41 -12.09 0.95 -5.40
N HIS A 42 -12.90 1.74 -4.69
CA HIS A 42 -12.41 2.55 -3.58
C HIS A 42 -12.66 1.86 -2.24
N PRO A 43 -11.71 1.88 -1.29
CA PRO A 43 -11.96 1.39 0.06
C PRO A 43 -13.11 2.13 0.77
N ASN A 44 -13.94 1.40 1.51
CA ASN A 44 -14.86 1.97 2.49
C ASN A 44 -14.13 2.26 3.82
N ALA A 45 -14.86 2.67 4.86
CA ALA A 45 -14.27 3.02 6.15
C ALA A 45 -13.50 1.86 6.79
N GLU A 46 -14.07 0.65 6.75
CA GLU A 46 -13.47 -0.58 7.26
C GLU A 46 -12.22 -0.97 6.45
N GLY A 47 -12.25 -0.77 5.14
CA GLY A 47 -11.11 -0.96 4.26
C GLY A 47 -9.96 0.00 4.57
N VAL A 48 -10.26 1.29 4.77
CA VAL A 48 -9.25 2.28 5.19
C VAL A 48 -8.65 1.91 6.55
N GLU A 49 -9.47 1.45 7.50
CA GLU A 49 -9.01 1.03 8.81
C GLU A 49 -8.07 -0.19 8.73
N LEU A 50 -8.38 -1.16 7.85
CA LEU A 50 -7.50 -2.30 7.58
C LEU A 50 -6.16 -1.88 6.96
N ILE A 51 -6.19 -0.96 5.98
CA ILE A 51 -4.98 -0.40 5.35
C ILE A 51 -4.11 0.27 6.41
N ALA A 52 -4.70 1.13 7.25
CA ALA A 52 -3.98 1.83 8.31
C ALA A 52 -3.32 0.85 9.29
N ARG A 53 -4.06 -0.15 9.78
CA ARG A 53 -3.52 -1.19 10.68
C ARG A 53 -2.32 -1.93 10.09
N LYS A 54 -2.31 -2.18 8.78
CA LYS A 54 -1.21 -2.86 8.10
C LYS A 54 0.00 -1.98 7.86
N ILE A 55 -0.19 -0.67 7.66
CA ILE A 55 0.91 0.27 7.40
C ILE A 55 1.65 0.66 8.69
N VAL A 56 0.92 0.84 9.80
CA VAL A 56 1.46 1.37 11.06
C VAL A 56 2.76 0.69 11.52
N PRO A 57 2.91 -0.65 11.53
CA PRO A 57 4.16 -1.27 11.98
C PRO A 57 5.39 -0.87 11.16
N GLN A 58 5.26 -0.76 9.84
CA GLN A 58 6.36 -0.35 8.97
C GLN A 58 6.64 1.17 9.09
N LEU A 59 5.59 1.96 9.32
CA LEU A 59 5.75 3.39 9.59
C LEU A 59 6.46 3.63 10.93
N ASP A 60 6.13 2.86 11.97
CA ASP A 60 6.78 2.93 13.27
C ASP A 60 8.27 2.55 13.17
N GLU A 61 8.60 1.50 12.41
CA GLU A 61 10.00 1.12 12.13
C GLU A 61 10.75 2.26 11.40
N PHE A 62 10.13 2.83 10.36
CA PHE A 62 10.72 3.94 9.60
C PHE A 62 10.96 5.17 10.47
N VAL A 63 9.96 5.62 11.23
CA VAL A 63 10.07 6.77 12.13
C VAL A 63 11.08 6.50 13.26
N GLY A 64 11.12 5.26 13.75
CA GLY A 64 12.11 4.83 14.75
C GLY A 64 13.55 4.96 14.25
N ALA A 65 13.81 4.61 12.99
CA ALA A 65 15.15 4.72 12.38
C ALA A 65 15.61 6.17 12.12
N LEU A 66 14.72 7.16 12.17
CA LEU A 66 15.04 8.59 12.01
C LEU A 66 15.42 9.27 13.33
N ARG A 67 15.22 8.61 14.47
CA ARG A 67 15.55 9.13 15.80
C ARG A 67 16.94 8.69 16.23
#